data_AF-A0A8I1WGG8-F1
#
_entry.id   AF-A0A8I1WGG8-F1
#
_cell.length_a   1.000
_cell.length_b   1.000
_cell.length_c   1.000
_cell.angle_alpha   90.00
_cell.angle_beta   90.00
_cell.angle_gamma   90.00
#
_symmetry.space_group_name_H-M   'P 1'
#
loop_
_entity.id
_entity.type
_entity.pdbx_description
1 polymer ?
#
loop_
_entity_poly.entity_id
_entity_poly.type
_entity_poly.pdbx_seq_one_letter_code
_entity_poly.pdbx_strand_id
1 'polypeptide(L)'
;MFIRTENFQTFIRLYPVVTFILALQAVLWLFFSLPAHSVGLWRDTVTGYNLGVANGEWWRLITPILLHAGFTHLLFNSMSIFLFAPALERMLGKARFLLVYAGSGIIGNIGTYITEPLDYVHVGASGAIFGLFGVYLFMVLFRNELIGQEHSKMIITLLAFAVLMSFINSNINMMAHLFGLCGGLLLSFLFVQKKERRY
;
A
#
# COMPACT_ATOMS: atom_id res chain seq x y z
N MET A 1 9.38 16.95 3.69
CA MET A 1 8.23 16.02 3.79
C MET A 1 8.59 14.68 4.42
N PHE A 2 9.77 14.11 4.15
CA PHE A 2 10.14 12.75 4.56
C PHE A 2 11.16 12.65 5.70
N ILE A 3 11.80 13.76 6.08
CA ILE A 3 12.64 13.86 7.28
C ILE A 3 11.72 14.15 8.47
N ARG A 4 11.89 13.39 9.54
CA ARG A 4 11.11 13.47 10.78
C ARG A 4 12.06 13.42 11.96
N THR A 5 11.78 14.25 12.97
CA THR A 5 12.60 14.39 14.18
C THR A 5 11.81 14.08 15.45
N GLU A 6 10.52 13.77 15.30
CA GLU A 6 9.67 13.39 16.40
C GLU A 6 10.02 12.02 16.99
N ASN A 7 9.80 11.88 18.30
CA ASN A 7 9.96 10.61 19.00
C ASN A 7 8.79 9.65 18.72
N PHE A 8 8.94 8.40 19.14
CA PHE A 8 7.96 7.33 18.90
C PHE A 8 6.56 7.64 19.45
N GLN A 9 6.44 8.19 20.67
CA GLN A 9 5.14 8.54 21.24
C GLN A 9 4.43 9.62 20.41
N THR A 10 5.18 10.61 19.96
CA THR A 10 4.66 11.68 19.11
C THR A 10 4.25 11.15 17.74
N PHE A 11 5.02 10.22 17.17
CA PHE A 11 4.68 9.53 15.93
C PHE A 11 3.32 8.84 16.02
N ILE A 12 3.10 8.02 17.06
CA ILE A 12 1.84 7.30 17.26
C ILE A 12 0.66 8.27 17.33
N ARG A 13 0.84 9.39 18.03
CA ARG A 13 -0.22 10.40 18.19
C ARG A 13 -0.55 11.10 16.87
N LEU A 14 0.46 11.39 16.05
CA LEU A 14 0.30 12.12 14.79
C LEU A 14 -0.19 11.23 13.64
N TYR A 15 0.18 9.94 13.63
CA TYR A 15 -0.06 9.01 12.53
C TYR A 15 -0.72 7.70 13.00
N PRO A 16 -1.86 7.76 13.70
CA PRO A 16 -2.45 6.59 14.32
C PRO A 16 -2.87 5.50 13.33
N VAL A 17 -3.29 5.87 12.10
CA VAL A 17 -3.66 4.87 11.09
C VAL A 17 -2.43 4.16 10.55
N VAL A 18 -1.36 4.91 10.24
CA VAL A 18 -0.08 4.31 9.82
C VAL A 18 0.48 3.41 10.91
N THR A 19 0.48 3.85 12.17
CA THR A 19 0.89 3.02 13.30
C THR A 19 0.06 1.75 13.39
N PHE A 20 -1.28 1.86 13.27
CA PHE A 20 -2.16 0.70 13.32
C PHE A 20 -1.86 -0.31 12.20
N ILE A 21 -1.67 0.16 10.97
CA ILE A 21 -1.33 -0.70 9.82
C ILE A 21 -0.01 -1.45 10.07
N LEU A 22 1.04 -0.73 10.48
CA LEU A 22 2.36 -1.32 10.76
C LEU A 22 2.29 -2.35 11.88
N ALA A 23 1.60 -2.02 12.99
CA ALA A 23 1.44 -2.92 14.12
C ALA A 23 0.64 -4.16 13.72
N LEU A 24 -0.47 -4.00 12.99
CA LEU A 24 -1.31 -5.11 12.54
C LEU A 24 -0.54 -6.05 11.61
N GLN A 25 0.22 -5.52 10.64
CA GLN A 25 1.04 -6.32 9.73
C GLN A 25 2.13 -7.10 10.49
N ALA A 26 2.78 -6.48 11.48
CA ALA A 26 3.77 -7.15 12.31
C ALA A 26 3.15 -8.27 13.15
N VAL A 27 2.00 -8.02 13.79
CA VAL A 27 1.27 -9.02 14.59
C VAL A 27 0.82 -10.20 13.72
N LEU A 28 0.23 -9.92 12.56
CA LEU A 28 -0.21 -10.98 11.63
C LEU A 28 0.97 -11.78 11.10
N TRP A 29 2.09 -11.13 10.78
CA TRP A 29 3.28 -11.82 10.34
C TRP A 29 3.86 -12.73 11.42
N LEU A 30 3.92 -12.26 12.68
CA LEU A 30 4.35 -13.07 13.82
C LEU A 30 3.41 -14.27 14.02
N PHE A 31 2.10 -14.05 14.00
CA PHE A 31 1.10 -15.11 14.14
C PHE A 31 1.24 -16.17 13.05
N PHE A 32 1.33 -15.77 11.78
CA PHE A 32 1.46 -16.70 10.65
C PHE A 32 2.86 -17.32 10.50
N SER A 33 3.83 -16.89 11.31
CA SER A 33 5.17 -17.50 11.39
C SER A 33 5.25 -18.62 12.44
N LEU A 34 4.20 -18.83 13.25
CA LEU A 34 4.16 -19.90 14.23
C LEU A 34 4.14 -21.27 13.53
N PRO A 35 4.94 -22.26 13.97
CA PRO A 35 5.07 -23.56 13.32
C PRO A 35 3.92 -24.52 13.66
N ALA A 36 2.68 -24.05 13.62
CA ALA A 36 1.48 -24.84 13.88
C ALA A 36 0.75 -25.12 12.55
N HIS A 37 0.40 -26.39 12.30
CA HIS A 37 -0.28 -26.78 11.05
C HIS A 37 -1.61 -26.02 10.85
N SER A 38 -2.38 -25.82 11.92
CA SER A 38 -3.61 -25.02 11.89
C SER A 38 -3.35 -23.59 11.44
N VAL A 39 -2.28 -22.94 11.91
CA VAL A 39 -1.91 -21.58 11.50
C VAL A 39 -1.62 -21.51 9.99
N GLY A 40 -0.97 -22.54 9.43
CA GLY A 40 -0.76 -22.67 7.99
C GLY A 40 -2.09 -22.73 7.21
N LEU A 41 -3.00 -23.62 7.63
CA LEU A 41 -4.34 -23.71 7.01
C LEU A 41 -5.10 -22.39 7.06
N TRP A 42 -5.02 -21.68 8.20
CA TRP A 42 -5.66 -20.37 8.34
C TRP A 42 -5.06 -19.35 7.37
N ARG A 43 -3.74 -19.34 7.21
CA ARG A 43 -3.04 -18.48 6.24
C ARG A 43 -3.54 -18.71 4.81
N ASP A 44 -3.76 -19.96 4.45
CA ASP A 44 -4.22 -20.34 3.11
C ASP A 44 -5.64 -19.82 2.81
N THR A 45 -6.49 -19.66 3.84
CA THR A 45 -7.85 -19.09 3.68
C THR A 45 -7.88 -17.57 3.47
N VAL A 46 -6.82 -16.87 3.87
CA VAL A 46 -6.73 -15.39 3.83
C VAL A 46 -5.71 -14.85 2.83
N THR A 47 -4.91 -15.72 2.23
CA THR A 47 -3.96 -15.35 1.16
C THR A 47 -4.71 -15.01 -0.14
N GLY A 48 -4.11 -14.19 -1.00
CA GLY A 48 -4.69 -13.85 -2.29
C GLY A 48 -4.65 -15.09 -3.17
N TYR A 49 -5.78 -15.48 -3.73
CA TYR A 49 -5.90 -16.68 -4.56
C TYR A 49 -7.03 -16.47 -5.59
N ASN A 50 -6.67 -16.40 -6.87
CA ASN A 50 -7.61 -15.99 -7.92
C ASN A 50 -8.80 -16.96 -8.06
N LEU A 51 -8.57 -18.28 -7.98
CA LEU A 51 -9.65 -19.26 -8.01
C LEU A 51 -10.59 -19.11 -6.82
N GLY A 52 -10.07 -18.78 -5.64
CA GLY A 52 -10.88 -18.46 -4.47
C GLY A 52 -11.79 -17.24 -4.72
N VAL A 53 -11.23 -16.17 -5.28
CA VAL A 53 -12.02 -14.98 -5.67
C VAL A 53 -13.11 -15.35 -6.68
N ALA A 54 -12.77 -16.15 -7.70
CA ALA A 54 -13.73 -16.63 -8.70
C ALA A 54 -14.87 -17.48 -8.09
N ASN A 55 -14.59 -18.19 -7.00
CA ASN A 55 -15.56 -18.98 -6.25
C ASN A 55 -16.32 -18.20 -5.17
N GLY A 56 -16.17 -16.86 -5.13
CA GLY A 56 -16.92 -15.99 -4.22
C GLY A 56 -16.19 -15.65 -2.91
N GLU A 57 -14.91 -15.99 -2.77
CA GLU A 57 -14.10 -15.65 -1.60
C GLU A 57 -13.56 -14.21 -1.69
N TRP A 58 -14.45 -13.21 -1.86
CA TRP A 58 -14.11 -11.82 -2.15
C TRP A 58 -13.24 -11.13 -1.09
N TRP A 59 -13.20 -11.64 0.14
CA TRP A 59 -12.29 -11.14 1.17
C TRP A 59 -10.82 -11.27 0.76
N ARG A 60 -10.48 -12.19 -0.15
CA ARG A 60 -9.14 -12.35 -0.73
C ARG A 60 -8.70 -11.19 -1.60
N LEU A 61 -9.56 -10.23 -1.92
CA LEU A 61 -9.14 -8.94 -2.51
C LEU A 61 -8.63 -7.95 -1.45
N ILE A 62 -8.89 -8.19 -0.17
CA ILE A 62 -8.58 -7.28 0.94
C ILE A 62 -7.49 -7.87 1.83
N THR A 63 -7.70 -9.10 2.32
CA THR A 63 -6.82 -9.75 3.30
C THR A 63 -5.34 -9.82 2.88
N PRO A 64 -4.96 -10.01 1.60
CA PRO A 64 -3.55 -10.17 1.24
C PRO A 64 -2.73 -8.89 1.45
N ILE A 65 -3.37 -7.73 1.49
CA ILE A 65 -2.74 -6.42 1.74
C ILE A 65 -2.04 -6.40 3.11
N LEU A 66 -2.49 -7.23 4.06
CA LEU A 66 -1.97 -7.29 5.42
C LEU A 66 -0.93 -8.41 5.63
N LEU A 67 -0.78 -9.31 4.66
CA LEU A 67 0.05 -10.51 4.78
C LEU A 67 1.40 -10.32 4.09
N HIS A 68 2.41 -11.05 4.55
CA HIS A 68 3.76 -10.99 4.01
C HIS A 68 4.37 -12.38 3.92
N ALA A 69 5.10 -12.63 2.83
CA ALA A 69 5.67 -13.96 2.56
C ALA A 69 6.84 -14.32 3.49
N GLY A 70 7.54 -13.32 4.02
CA GLY A 70 8.71 -13.49 4.89
C GLY A 70 9.15 -12.18 5.53
N PHE A 71 10.15 -12.25 6.39
CA PHE A 71 10.61 -11.10 7.18
C PHE A 71 11.10 -9.93 6.32
N THR A 72 11.92 -10.20 5.30
CA THR A 72 12.44 -9.16 4.41
C THR A 72 11.33 -8.47 3.64
N HIS A 73 10.32 -9.22 3.18
CA HIS A 73 9.13 -8.66 2.52
C HIS A 73 8.35 -7.74 3.48
N LEU A 74 8.12 -8.17 4.74
CA LEU A 74 7.51 -7.32 5.77
C LEU A 74 8.33 -6.06 6.02
N LEU A 75 9.65 -6.21 6.19
CA LEU A 75 10.56 -5.11 6.53
C LEU A 75 10.53 -4.02 5.47
N PHE A 76 10.68 -4.36 4.19
CA PHE A 76 10.70 -3.37 3.11
C PHE A 76 9.35 -2.68 2.92
N ASN A 77 8.24 -3.42 3.00
CA ASN A 77 6.90 -2.80 2.95
C ASN A 77 6.66 -1.87 4.15
N SER A 78 7.05 -2.32 5.35
CA SER A 78 6.92 -1.53 6.58
C SER A 78 7.76 -0.25 6.52
N MET A 79 8.99 -0.33 6.00
CA MET A 79 9.83 0.85 5.77
C MET A 79 9.20 1.82 4.78
N SER A 80 8.65 1.34 3.66
CA SER A 80 7.97 2.20 2.68
C SER A 80 6.73 2.86 3.27
N ILE A 81 5.88 2.12 4.00
CA ILE A 81 4.73 2.68 4.71
C ILE A 81 5.21 3.72 5.72
N PHE A 82 6.19 3.37 6.56
CA PHE A 82 6.74 4.26 7.56
C PHE A 82 7.25 5.56 6.95
N LEU A 83 7.91 5.52 5.78
CA LEU A 83 8.49 6.70 5.13
C LEU A 83 7.44 7.56 4.40
N PHE A 84 6.56 6.94 3.61
CA PHE A 84 5.70 7.64 2.66
C PHE A 84 4.27 7.85 3.17
N ALA A 85 3.70 6.92 3.93
CA ALA A 85 2.32 7.02 4.36
C ALA A 85 1.98 8.19 5.31
N PRO A 86 2.79 8.52 6.34
CA PRO A 86 2.36 9.48 7.37
C PRO A 86 2.20 10.92 6.87
N ALA A 87 2.97 11.33 5.85
CA ALA A 87 2.76 12.63 5.23
C ALA A 87 1.40 12.70 4.50
N LEU A 88 0.97 11.58 3.90
CA LEU A 88 -0.36 11.46 3.29
C LEU A 88 -1.47 11.35 4.36
N GLU A 89 -1.25 10.63 5.46
CA GLU A 89 -2.22 10.59 6.58
C GLU A 89 -2.49 11.99 7.14
N ARG A 90 -1.44 12.79 7.36
CA ARG A 90 -1.59 14.15 7.85
C ARG A 90 -2.29 15.08 6.86
N MET A 91 -2.05 14.90 5.57
CA MET A 91 -2.65 15.72 4.51
C MET A 91 -4.12 15.37 4.28
N LEU A 92 -4.44 14.07 4.16
CA LEU A 92 -5.78 13.58 3.84
C LEU A 92 -6.68 13.49 5.07
N GLY A 93 -6.09 13.34 6.26
CA GLY A 93 -6.77 12.90 7.47
C GLY A 93 -6.98 11.38 7.49
N LYS A 94 -7.25 10.86 8.69
CA LYS A 94 -7.26 9.42 9.02
C LYS A 94 -8.15 8.58 8.11
N ALA A 95 -9.44 8.96 7.99
CA ALA A 95 -10.43 8.18 7.24
C ALA A 95 -10.13 8.14 5.74
N ARG A 96 -9.82 9.29 5.14
CA ARG A 96 -9.52 9.40 3.70
C ARG A 96 -8.22 8.68 3.37
N PHE A 97 -7.19 8.82 4.21
CA PHE A 97 -5.94 8.08 4.05
C PHE A 97 -6.17 6.56 4.08
N LEU A 98 -6.95 6.06 5.05
CA LEU A 98 -7.25 4.62 5.14
C LEU A 98 -8.01 4.13 3.89
N LEU A 99 -9.00 4.89 3.43
CA LEU A 99 -9.75 4.57 2.21
C LEU A 99 -8.86 4.54 0.97
N VAL A 100 -7.95 5.51 0.84
CA VAL A 100 -7.00 5.56 -0.28
C VAL A 100 -6.00 4.39 -0.22
N TYR A 101 -5.44 4.11 0.96
CA TYR A 101 -4.49 3.01 1.14
C TYR A 101 -5.14 1.65 0.86
N ALA A 102 -6.25 1.34 1.54
CA ALA A 102 -6.95 0.07 1.36
C ALA A 102 -7.56 -0.04 -0.04
N GLY A 103 -8.22 1.03 -0.53
CA GLY A 103 -8.82 1.07 -1.85
C GLY A 103 -7.81 0.86 -2.98
N SER A 104 -6.64 1.48 -2.89
CA SER A 104 -5.59 1.25 -3.90
C SER A 104 -5.05 -0.18 -3.86
N GLY A 105 -4.87 -0.76 -2.67
CA GLY A 105 -4.48 -2.17 -2.55
C GLY A 105 -5.52 -3.13 -3.11
N ILE A 106 -6.82 -2.86 -2.87
CA ILE A 106 -7.93 -3.64 -3.42
C ILE A 106 -7.96 -3.53 -4.95
N ILE A 107 -7.81 -2.32 -5.51
CA ILE A 107 -7.74 -2.12 -6.96
C ILE A 107 -6.53 -2.87 -7.53
N GLY A 108 -5.39 -2.87 -6.84
CA GLY A 108 -4.23 -3.69 -7.18
C GLY A 108 -4.58 -5.18 -7.26
N ASN A 109 -5.20 -5.73 -6.22
CA ASN A 109 -5.60 -7.13 -6.18
C ASN A 109 -6.67 -7.48 -7.22
N ILE A 110 -7.57 -6.54 -7.56
CA ILE A 110 -8.52 -6.69 -8.68
C ILE A 110 -7.75 -6.77 -10.00
N GLY A 111 -6.72 -5.94 -10.19
CA GLY A 111 -5.83 -6.01 -11.34
C GLY A 111 -5.20 -7.40 -11.48
N THR A 112 -4.61 -7.92 -10.40
CA THR A 112 -4.09 -9.29 -10.34
C THR A 112 -5.16 -10.34 -10.69
N TYR A 113 -6.37 -10.21 -10.13
CA TYR A 113 -7.46 -11.15 -10.40
C TYR A 113 -7.87 -11.18 -11.89
N ILE A 114 -7.89 -10.03 -12.56
CA ILE A 114 -8.32 -9.92 -13.96
C ILE A 114 -7.23 -10.38 -14.94
N THR A 115 -5.95 -10.27 -14.55
CA THR A 115 -4.82 -10.41 -15.49
C THR A 115 -3.96 -11.64 -15.26
N GLU A 116 -3.88 -12.15 -14.03
CA GLU A 116 -3.08 -13.33 -13.69
C GLU A 116 -3.91 -14.62 -13.74
N PRO A 117 -3.28 -15.80 -13.92
CA PRO A 117 -3.95 -17.10 -13.93
C PRO A 117 -4.82 -17.38 -12.68
N LEU A 118 -5.78 -18.31 -12.79
CA LEU A 118 -6.66 -18.67 -11.67
C LEU A 118 -5.91 -19.31 -10.49
N ASP A 119 -4.79 -19.98 -10.75
CA ASP A 119 -3.95 -20.58 -9.71
C ASP A 119 -2.96 -19.58 -9.07
N TYR A 120 -3.01 -18.30 -9.46
CA TYR A 120 -2.10 -17.28 -8.93
C TYR A 120 -2.35 -17.01 -7.44
N VAL A 121 -1.27 -17.04 -6.66
CA VAL A 121 -1.27 -16.84 -5.20
C VAL A 121 -0.39 -15.64 -4.85
N HIS A 122 -0.89 -14.73 -4.01
CA HIS A 122 -0.14 -13.53 -3.65
C HIS A 122 -0.42 -13.00 -2.25
N VAL A 123 0.55 -12.29 -1.68
CA VAL A 123 0.47 -11.52 -0.43
C VAL A 123 1.32 -10.26 -0.56
N GLY A 124 1.01 -9.23 0.22
CA GLY A 124 1.86 -8.05 0.35
C GLY A 124 1.09 -6.74 0.34
N ALA A 125 1.58 -5.79 1.12
CA ALA A 125 1.08 -4.42 1.15
C ALA A 125 1.50 -3.58 -0.06
N SER A 126 2.34 -4.11 -0.94
CA SER A 126 3.04 -3.34 -1.97
C SER A 126 2.11 -2.73 -3.02
N GLY A 127 0.99 -3.37 -3.39
CA GLY A 127 -0.03 -2.74 -4.24
C GLY A 127 -0.62 -1.46 -3.63
N ALA A 128 -0.88 -1.48 -2.32
CA ALA A 128 -1.33 -0.28 -1.59
C ALA A 128 -0.23 0.79 -1.50
N ILE A 129 1.04 0.38 -1.34
CA ILE A 129 2.20 1.29 -1.35
C ILE A 129 2.37 1.96 -2.72
N PHE A 130 2.22 1.22 -3.82
CA PHE A 130 2.16 1.81 -5.15
C PHE A 130 0.99 2.78 -5.30
N GLY A 131 -0.14 2.49 -4.66
CA GLY A 131 -1.23 3.46 -4.50
C GLY A 131 -0.81 4.76 -3.83
N LEU A 132 -0.02 4.71 -2.76
CA LEU A 132 0.53 5.91 -2.13
C LEU A 132 1.43 6.68 -3.11
N PHE A 133 2.27 6.00 -3.90
CA PHE A 133 3.00 6.63 -5.00
C PHE A 133 2.07 7.24 -6.05
N GLY A 134 0.90 6.66 -6.30
CA GLY A 134 -0.14 7.20 -7.18
C GLY A 134 -0.70 8.52 -6.66
N VAL A 135 -0.89 8.64 -5.35
CA VAL A 135 -1.27 9.90 -4.69
C VAL A 135 -0.17 10.94 -4.83
N TYR A 136 1.10 10.54 -4.64
CA TYR A 136 2.22 11.44 -4.85
C TYR A 136 2.34 11.89 -6.30
N LEU A 137 2.18 10.98 -7.26
CA LEU A 137 2.18 11.28 -8.68
C LEU A 137 1.04 12.22 -9.05
N PHE A 138 -0.16 12.03 -8.48
CA PHE A 138 -1.26 12.96 -8.63
C PHE A 138 -0.88 14.38 -8.16
N MET A 139 -0.22 14.50 -7.01
CA MET A 139 0.26 15.81 -6.55
C MET A 139 1.28 16.41 -7.50
N VAL A 140 2.23 15.62 -8.00
CA VAL A 140 3.24 16.11 -8.96
C VAL A 140 2.59 16.62 -10.25
N LEU A 141 1.59 15.91 -10.78
CA LEU A 141 0.96 16.20 -12.06
C LEU A 141 -0.10 17.31 -11.98
N PHE A 142 -0.92 17.29 -10.93
CA PHE A 142 -2.14 18.10 -10.87
C PHE A 142 -2.15 19.12 -9.73
N ARG A 143 -1.30 18.96 -8.71
CA ARG A 143 -1.31 19.77 -7.47
C ARG A 143 0.11 20.07 -6.97
N ASN A 144 0.96 20.55 -7.87
CA ASN A 144 2.38 20.78 -7.60
C ASN A 144 2.62 21.80 -6.46
N GLU A 145 1.62 22.60 -6.11
CA GLU A 145 1.66 23.49 -4.94
C GLU A 145 1.68 22.74 -3.59
N LEU A 146 1.29 21.46 -3.58
CA LEU A 146 1.30 20.60 -2.40
C LEU A 146 2.63 19.87 -2.20
N ILE A 147 3.50 19.86 -3.21
CA ILE A 147 4.77 19.12 -3.19
C ILE A 147 5.92 19.93 -3.81
N GLY A 148 6.95 20.22 -3.02
CA GLY A 148 8.11 20.97 -3.50
C GLY A 148 8.89 20.22 -4.59
N GLN A 149 9.51 20.95 -5.52
CA GLN A 149 10.19 20.42 -6.71
C GLN A 149 11.21 19.32 -6.40
N GLU A 150 12.01 19.48 -5.34
CA GLU A 150 13.00 18.48 -4.94
C GLU A 150 12.34 17.17 -4.47
N HIS A 151 11.20 17.26 -3.75
CA HIS A 151 10.43 16.09 -3.37
C HIS A 151 9.73 15.44 -4.57
N SER A 152 9.25 16.23 -5.53
CA SER A 152 8.67 15.72 -6.78
C SER A 152 9.68 14.88 -7.57
N LYS A 153 10.89 15.41 -7.77
CA LYS A 153 12.00 14.68 -8.45
C LYS A 153 12.31 13.38 -7.72
N MET A 154 12.49 13.44 -6.39
CA MET A 154 12.77 12.27 -5.56
C MET A 154 11.67 11.19 -5.70
N ILE A 155 10.39 11.59 -5.63
CA ILE A 155 9.26 10.67 -5.83
C ILE A 155 9.29 10.04 -7.21
N ILE A 156 9.48 10.84 -8.27
CA ILE A 156 9.53 10.32 -9.65
C ILE A 156 10.68 9.32 -9.80
N THR A 157 11.87 9.64 -9.30
CA THR A 157 13.03 8.74 -9.37
C THR A 157 12.77 7.43 -8.63
N LEU A 158 12.23 7.50 -7.41
CA LEU A 158 11.90 6.31 -6.63
C LEU A 158 10.80 5.47 -7.27
N LEU A 159 9.76 6.11 -7.81
CA LEU A 159 8.68 5.44 -8.51
C LEU A 159 9.19 4.75 -9.78
N ALA A 160 9.99 5.43 -10.60
CA ALA A 160 10.57 4.86 -11.80
C ALA A 160 11.44 3.63 -11.48
N PHE A 161 12.26 3.73 -10.43
CA PHE A 161 13.05 2.60 -9.94
C PHE A 161 12.17 1.45 -9.43
N ALA A 162 11.12 1.74 -8.65
CA ALA A 162 10.21 0.74 -8.12
C ALA A 162 9.44 0.00 -9.23
N VAL A 163 8.96 0.72 -10.26
CA VAL A 163 8.33 0.12 -11.45
C VAL A 163 9.33 -0.75 -12.20
N LEU A 164 10.55 -0.26 -12.44
CA LEU A 164 11.60 -1.04 -13.10
C LEU A 164 11.90 -2.35 -12.35
N MET A 165 12.06 -2.28 -11.03
CA MET A 165 12.32 -3.47 -10.22
C MET A 165 11.14 -4.45 -10.21
N SER A 166 9.91 -3.93 -10.27
CA SER A 166 8.71 -4.76 -10.41
C SER A 166 8.66 -5.50 -11.74
N PHE A 167 9.30 -4.96 -12.79
CA PHE A 167 9.34 -5.57 -14.11
C PHE A 167 10.42 -6.66 -14.20
N ILE A 168 11.56 -6.42 -13.57
CA ILE A 168 12.72 -7.33 -13.64
C ILE A 168 12.54 -8.55 -12.74
N ASN A 169 11.88 -8.39 -11.58
CA ASN A 169 11.74 -9.47 -10.62
C ASN A 169 10.42 -10.23 -10.80
N SER A 170 10.49 -11.46 -11.31
CA SER A 170 9.34 -12.34 -11.52
C SER A 170 8.61 -12.77 -10.24
N ASN A 171 9.22 -12.60 -9.06
CA ASN A 171 8.57 -12.86 -7.77
C ASN A 171 7.70 -11.68 -7.31
N ILE A 172 7.65 -10.58 -8.07
CA ILE A 172 6.86 -9.40 -7.76
C ILE A 172 5.57 -9.43 -8.60
N ASN A 173 4.45 -9.20 -7.93
CA ASN A 173 3.17 -9.02 -8.60
C ASN A 173 3.10 -7.63 -9.24
N MET A 174 3.60 -7.54 -10.47
CA MET A 174 3.61 -6.29 -11.24
C MET A 174 2.19 -5.73 -11.44
N MET A 175 1.21 -6.60 -11.69
CA MET A 175 -0.16 -6.16 -11.97
C MET A 175 -0.77 -5.48 -10.74
N ALA A 176 -0.53 -6.00 -9.53
CA ALA A 176 -0.94 -5.33 -8.30
C ALA A 176 -0.30 -3.94 -8.15
N HIS A 177 0.95 -3.78 -8.57
CA HIS A 177 1.67 -2.50 -8.50
C HIS A 177 1.11 -1.47 -9.49
N LEU A 178 0.92 -1.85 -10.75
CA LEU A 178 0.40 -0.95 -11.78
C LEU A 178 -1.04 -0.52 -11.49
N PHE A 179 -1.92 -1.48 -11.17
CA PHE A 179 -3.30 -1.18 -10.83
C PHE A 179 -3.41 -0.44 -9.50
N GLY A 180 -2.56 -0.76 -8.52
CA GLY A 180 -2.48 -0.01 -7.27
C GLY A 180 -2.09 1.45 -7.50
N LEU A 181 -1.04 1.70 -8.32
CA LEU A 181 -0.61 3.04 -8.72
C LEU A 181 -1.75 3.83 -9.38
N CYS A 182 -2.42 3.23 -10.35
CA CYS A 182 -3.58 3.82 -11.01
C CYS A 182 -4.72 4.09 -10.02
N GLY A 183 -5.01 3.14 -9.12
CA GLY A 183 -6.04 3.28 -8.09
C GLY A 183 -5.78 4.47 -7.18
N GLY A 184 -4.55 4.62 -6.68
CA GLY A 184 -4.18 5.76 -5.84
C GLY A 184 -4.26 7.10 -6.57
N LEU A 185 -3.82 7.15 -7.82
CA LEU A 185 -3.93 8.34 -8.67
C LEU A 185 -5.41 8.73 -8.90
N LEU A 186 -6.26 7.76 -9.22
CA LEU A 186 -7.68 7.98 -9.49
C LEU A 186 -8.45 8.38 -8.22
N LEU A 187 -8.23 7.69 -7.10
CA LEU A 187 -8.86 8.03 -5.81
C LEU A 187 -8.45 9.42 -5.33
N SER A 188 -7.27 9.91 -5.74
CA SER A 188 -6.80 11.24 -5.37
C SER A 188 -7.68 12.37 -5.94
N PHE A 189 -8.35 12.18 -7.07
CA PHE A 189 -9.32 13.15 -7.59
C PHE A 189 -10.48 13.38 -6.62
N LEU A 190 -10.85 12.37 -5.82
CA LEU A 190 -11.94 12.46 -4.85
C LEU A 190 -11.48 13.01 -3.49
N PHE A 191 -10.27 12.62 -3.05
CA PHE A 191 -9.84 12.84 -1.67
C PHE A 191 -8.82 13.96 -1.47
N VAL A 192 -8.09 14.37 -2.52
CA VAL A 192 -7.12 15.48 -2.46
C VAL A 192 -7.84 16.80 -2.78
N GLN A 193 -8.44 17.41 -1.77
CA GLN A 193 -9.23 18.64 -1.93
C GLN A 193 -8.39 19.86 -2.33
N LYS A 194 -8.98 20.78 -3.11
CA LYS A 194 -8.41 22.11 -3.42
C LYS A 194 -8.25 22.90 -2.12
N LYS A 195 -7.09 23.53 -1.92
CA LYS A 195 -6.89 24.44 -0.79
C LYS A 195 -7.90 25.58 -0.95
N GLU A 196 -8.92 25.65 -0.10
CA GLU A 196 -9.78 26.84 -0.04
C GLU A 196 -8.87 28.02 0.28
N ARG A 197 -8.80 28.99 -0.63
CA ARG A 197 -8.21 30.30 -0.31
C ARG A 197 -9.14 30.90 0.75
N ARG A 198 -8.73 30.83 2.02
CA ARG A 198 -9.29 31.74 3.03
C ARG A 198 -8.83 33.14 2.62
N TYR A 199 -9.76 33.91 2.05
CA TYR A 199 -9.62 35.33 1.80
C TYR A 199 -9.67 36.09 3.13
#